data_AF-A0A067XTQ2-F1
#
_entry.id   AF-A0A067XTQ2-F1
#
_cell.length_a   1.000
_cell.length_b   1.000
_cell.length_c   1.000
_cell.angle_alpha   90.00
_cell.angle_beta   90.00
_cell.angle_gamma   90.00
#
_symmetry.space_group_name_H-M   'P 1'
#
loop_
_entity.id
_entity.type
_entity.pdbx_description
1 polymer ?
#
loop_
_entity_poly.entity_id
_entity_poly.type
_entity_poly.pdbx_seq_one_letter_code
_entity_poly.pdbx_strand_id
1 'polypeptide(L)'
;NAIGVHFYPIWEASSIEEWLYNGGTYQLVVFHFFIGVCAYIGREWELSYRLGMRPWICVAFSAPVSAAGSVFIVYPIGQGSFSDGMPLGISGTFNFMLVFQAEHNILMHPLHMLGVLAVFGGSLFSAMHGSLVTSSIIRATDGEESSNLGYKFGQEEETYNIVAAHGYFGRLIFQYASFNNSRALHFFLAAWPVIGIWLTAMGVSTMAFNLNGFNFNQSILDSEGRVINTWADILNRSNLGMEVMHERNAHNFPLDLALI
;
A
#
# COMPACT_ATOMS: atom_id res chain seq x y z
N ASN A 1 2.88 24.61 -0.96
CA ASN A 1 2.07 25.39 -0.03
C ASN A 1 1.47 26.66 -0.66
N ALA A 2 2.25 27.62 -1.19
CA ALA A 2 1.67 28.86 -1.76
C ALA A 2 0.62 28.65 -2.88
N ILE A 3 0.80 27.63 -3.72
CA ILE A 3 -0.19 27.21 -4.74
C ILE A 3 -1.38 26.45 -4.12
N GLY A 4 -1.22 25.81 -2.95
CA GLY A 4 -2.23 24.95 -2.36
C GLY A 4 -2.72 23.86 -3.31
N VAL A 5 -4.04 23.79 -3.50
CA VAL A 5 -4.73 22.90 -4.45
C VAL A 5 -5.03 23.55 -5.80
N HIS A 6 -4.55 24.77 -6.06
CA HIS A 6 -4.74 25.41 -7.36
C HIS A 6 -4.06 24.62 -8.48
N PHE A 7 -4.74 24.54 -9.63
CA PHE A 7 -4.18 23.93 -10.83
C PHE A 7 -3.13 24.86 -11.44
N TYR A 8 -1.87 24.41 -11.47
CA TYR A 8 -0.72 25.22 -11.92
C TYR A 8 -0.01 24.59 -13.14
N PRO A 9 -0.66 24.60 -14.31
CA PRO A 9 -0.06 24.17 -15.57
C PRO A 9 0.98 25.18 -16.07
N ILE A 10 1.75 24.79 -17.09
CA ILE A 10 2.83 25.61 -17.65
C ILE A 10 2.34 27.01 -18.07
N TRP A 11 1.11 27.12 -18.58
CA TRP A 11 0.54 28.39 -19.07
C TRP A 11 -0.01 29.32 -17.97
N GLU A 12 -0.07 28.88 -16.71
CA GLU A 12 -0.36 29.78 -15.58
C GLU A 12 0.89 30.53 -15.07
N ALA A 13 2.09 30.08 -15.46
CA ALA A 13 3.35 30.73 -15.09
C ALA A 13 3.73 31.82 -16.11
N SER A 14 4.39 32.88 -15.64
CA SER A 14 4.94 33.94 -16.49
C SER A 14 6.18 33.49 -17.29
N SER A 15 6.89 32.47 -16.82
CA SER A 15 8.00 31.83 -17.53
C SER A 15 8.19 30.37 -17.11
N ILE A 16 9.00 29.62 -17.87
CA ILE A 16 9.35 28.23 -17.52
C ILE A 16 10.17 28.18 -16.23
N GLU A 17 11.03 29.17 -15.99
CA GLU A 17 11.83 29.27 -14.76
C GLU A 17 10.95 29.45 -13.53
N GLU A 18 9.92 30.28 -13.61
CA GLU A 18 8.92 30.42 -12.54
C GLU A 18 8.19 29.10 -12.28
N TRP A 19 7.75 28.43 -13.35
CA TRP A 19 7.05 27.15 -13.25
C TRP A 19 7.91 26.07 -12.58
N LEU A 20 9.21 26.00 -12.95
CA LEU A 20 10.18 25.10 -12.35
C LEU A 20 10.44 25.45 -10.88
N TYR A 21 10.60 26.73 -10.55
CA TYR A 21 10.83 27.21 -9.19
C TYR A 21 9.68 26.83 -8.25
N ASN A 22 8.43 26.99 -8.71
CA ASN A 22 7.24 26.67 -7.95
C ASN A 22 6.87 25.17 -7.96
N GLY A 23 7.69 24.31 -8.56
CA GLY A 23 7.48 22.87 -8.56
C GLY A 23 6.34 22.38 -9.45
N GLY A 24 5.98 23.13 -10.49
CA GLY A 24 4.89 22.76 -11.40
C GLY A 24 5.09 21.40 -12.10
N THR A 25 6.33 20.92 -12.21
CA THR A 25 6.65 19.56 -12.68
C THR A 25 5.98 18.46 -11.85
N TYR A 26 5.81 18.68 -10.54
CA TYR A 26 5.16 17.73 -9.64
C TYR A 26 3.70 17.50 -10.06
N GLN A 27 2.92 18.57 -10.18
CA GLN A 27 1.51 18.48 -10.60
C GLN A 27 1.39 17.86 -11.99
N LEU A 28 2.24 18.27 -12.94
CA LEU A 28 2.23 17.70 -14.30
C LEU A 28 2.43 16.18 -14.25
N VAL A 29 3.46 15.70 -13.56
CA VAL A 29 3.75 14.26 -13.48
C VAL A 29 2.63 13.52 -12.76
N VAL A 30 2.20 13.99 -11.59
CA VAL A 30 1.16 13.33 -10.78
C VAL A 30 -0.16 13.22 -11.53
N PHE A 31 -0.64 14.30 -12.17
CA PHE A 31 -1.93 14.26 -12.86
C PHE A 31 -1.91 13.38 -14.11
N HIS A 32 -0.86 13.46 -14.93
CA HIS A 32 -0.73 12.60 -16.10
C HIS A 32 -0.56 11.13 -15.71
N PHE A 33 0.25 10.86 -14.68
CA PHE A 33 0.42 9.52 -14.12
C PHE A 33 -0.92 8.96 -13.65
N PHE A 34 -1.66 9.70 -12.81
CA PHE A 34 -2.90 9.22 -12.21
C PHE A 34 -3.98 8.93 -13.27
N ILE A 35 -4.16 9.83 -14.25
CA ILE A 35 -5.06 9.59 -15.39
C ILE A 35 -4.59 8.36 -16.18
N GLY A 36 -3.29 8.23 -16.43
CA GLY A 36 -2.70 7.10 -17.14
C GLY A 36 -2.96 5.76 -16.47
N VAL A 37 -2.75 5.65 -15.15
CA VAL A 37 -2.99 4.39 -14.41
C VAL A 37 -4.48 4.07 -14.26
N CYS A 38 -5.35 5.08 -14.13
CA CYS A 38 -6.80 4.90 -14.18
C CYS A 38 -7.26 4.37 -15.54
N ALA A 39 -6.74 4.92 -16.63
CA ALA A 39 -6.99 4.40 -17.98
C ALA A 39 -6.43 2.98 -18.15
N TYR A 40 -5.31 2.67 -17.50
CA TYR A 40 -4.70 1.34 -17.54
C TYR A 40 -5.60 0.25 -16.88
N ILE A 41 -6.31 0.57 -15.79
CA ILE A 41 -7.37 -0.32 -15.25
C ILE A 41 -8.39 -0.64 -16.34
N GLY A 42 -8.86 0.38 -17.06
CA GLY A 42 -9.80 0.22 -18.17
C GLY A 42 -9.24 -0.64 -19.31
N ARG A 43 -7.95 -0.47 -19.63
CA ARG A 43 -7.25 -1.27 -20.64
C ARG A 43 -7.16 -2.75 -20.24
N GLU A 44 -6.86 -3.06 -18.98
CA GLU A 44 -6.83 -4.45 -18.50
C GLU A 44 -8.20 -5.12 -18.63
N TRP A 45 -9.26 -4.39 -18.28
CA TRP A 45 -10.63 -4.85 -18.49
C TRP A 45 -10.94 -5.06 -19.97
N GLU A 46 -10.66 -4.08 -20.83
CA GLU A 46 -10.96 -4.17 -22.26
C GLU A 46 -10.27 -5.38 -22.89
N LEU A 47 -8.98 -5.56 -22.64
CA LEU A 47 -8.24 -6.70 -23.19
C LEU A 47 -8.82 -8.03 -22.71
N SER A 48 -9.20 -8.13 -21.43
CA SER A 48 -9.85 -9.33 -20.90
C SER A 48 -11.16 -9.65 -21.63
N TYR A 49 -11.95 -8.62 -21.97
CA TYR A 49 -13.18 -8.77 -22.74
C TYR A 49 -12.90 -9.22 -24.17
N ARG A 50 -11.93 -8.60 -24.86
CA ARG A 50 -11.55 -8.95 -26.25
C ARG A 50 -11.09 -10.41 -26.38
N LEU A 51 -10.43 -10.93 -25.35
CA LEU A 51 -9.91 -12.31 -25.33
C LEU A 51 -10.91 -13.33 -24.73
N GLY A 52 -12.11 -12.91 -24.32
CA GLY A 52 -13.08 -13.80 -23.66
C GLY A 52 -12.64 -14.30 -22.28
N MET A 53 -11.73 -13.58 -21.62
CA MET A 53 -11.25 -13.87 -20.27
C MET A 53 -12.24 -13.40 -19.20
N ARG A 54 -12.07 -13.89 -17.96
CA ARG A 54 -12.78 -13.35 -16.80
C ARG A 54 -12.28 -11.94 -16.46
N PRO A 55 -13.16 -10.98 -16.14
CA PRO A 55 -12.83 -9.54 -16.19
C PRO A 55 -12.26 -8.95 -14.88
N TRP A 56 -11.61 -9.74 -14.01
CA TRP A 56 -11.31 -9.32 -12.63
C TRP A 56 -9.84 -9.01 -12.35
N ILE A 57 -8.95 -9.08 -13.34
CA ILE A 57 -7.54 -8.68 -13.17
C ILE A 57 -7.44 -7.19 -12.82
N CYS A 58 -8.20 -6.35 -13.54
CA CYS A 58 -8.28 -4.91 -13.29
C CYS A 58 -8.77 -4.56 -11.87
N VAL A 59 -9.59 -5.42 -11.27
CA VAL A 59 -10.05 -5.26 -9.88
C VAL A 59 -8.90 -5.44 -8.92
N ALA A 60 -8.03 -6.44 -9.13
CA ALA A 60 -6.81 -6.59 -8.33
C ALA A 60 -5.87 -5.39 -8.52
N PHE A 61 -5.69 -4.91 -9.76
CA PHE A 61 -4.87 -3.74 -10.05
C PHE A 61 -5.43 -2.42 -9.48
N SER A 62 -6.73 -2.37 -9.14
CA SER A 62 -7.29 -1.19 -8.47
C SER A 62 -6.69 -0.94 -7.08
N ALA A 63 -6.17 -1.97 -6.39
CA ALA A 63 -5.58 -1.79 -5.06
C ALA A 63 -4.38 -0.83 -5.07
N PRO A 64 -3.31 -1.06 -5.86
CA PRO A 64 -2.20 -0.13 -5.96
C PRO A 64 -2.61 1.23 -6.56
N VAL A 65 -3.60 1.29 -7.48
CA VAL A 65 -4.10 2.57 -8.01
C VAL A 65 -4.81 3.39 -6.92
N SER A 66 -5.61 2.76 -6.06
CA SER A 66 -6.23 3.41 -4.90
C SER A 66 -5.17 3.91 -3.91
N ALA A 67 -4.12 3.13 -3.65
CA ALA A 67 -3.02 3.58 -2.79
C ALA A 67 -2.29 4.79 -3.38
N ALA A 68 -2.00 4.79 -4.69
CA ALA A 68 -1.42 5.94 -5.38
C ALA A 68 -2.33 7.17 -5.34
N GLY A 69 -3.63 7.00 -5.58
CA GLY A 69 -4.61 8.07 -5.46
C GLY A 69 -4.69 8.65 -4.04
N SER A 70 -4.52 7.81 -3.02
CA SER A 70 -4.57 8.24 -1.62
C SER A 70 -3.44 9.21 -1.28
N VAL A 71 -2.20 8.90 -1.69
CA VAL A 71 -1.00 9.71 -1.32
C VAL A 71 -0.72 10.88 -2.27
N PHE A 72 -1.19 10.83 -3.51
CA PHE A 72 -0.93 11.86 -4.52
C PHE A 72 -2.10 12.81 -4.79
N ILE A 73 -3.33 12.39 -4.48
CA ILE A 73 -4.54 13.16 -4.79
C ILE A 73 -5.36 13.43 -3.53
N VAL A 74 -5.82 12.38 -2.84
CA VAL A 74 -6.76 12.53 -1.72
C VAL A 74 -6.12 13.24 -0.53
N TYR A 75 -4.91 12.82 -0.13
CA TYR A 75 -4.21 13.44 0.99
C TYR A 75 -3.91 14.93 0.76
N PRO A 76 -3.30 15.35 -0.37
CA PRO A 76 -3.19 16.76 -0.72
C PRO A 76 -4.49 17.56 -0.68
N ILE A 77 -5.60 16.98 -1.15
CA ILE A 77 -6.89 17.64 -1.13
C ILE A 77 -7.39 17.83 0.31
N GLY A 78 -7.28 16.78 1.14
CA GLY A 78 -7.70 16.84 2.54
C GLY A 78 -6.88 17.79 3.40
N GLN A 79 -5.58 17.94 3.10
CA GLN A 79 -4.68 18.89 3.78
C GLN A 79 -4.65 20.28 3.11
N GLY A 80 -5.32 20.45 1.98
CA GLY A 80 -5.44 21.74 1.29
C GLY A 80 -4.21 22.15 0.46
N SER A 81 -3.23 21.28 0.25
CA SER A 81 -2.03 21.58 -0.55
C SER A 81 -1.36 20.37 -1.20
N PHE A 82 -0.96 20.50 -2.46
CA PHE A 82 -0.08 19.52 -3.14
C PHE A 82 1.36 19.51 -2.63
N SER A 83 1.76 20.41 -1.73
CA SER A 83 3.05 20.26 -1.03
C SER A 83 3.09 19.05 -0.11
N ASP A 84 1.94 18.62 0.38
CA ASP A 84 1.85 17.58 1.40
C ASP A 84 1.65 16.20 0.75
N GLY A 85 1.54 16.18 -0.59
CA GLY A 85 1.56 14.97 -1.37
C GLY A 85 2.91 14.28 -1.30
N MET A 86 2.90 12.94 -1.40
CA MET A 86 4.14 12.17 -1.33
C MET A 86 5.13 12.64 -2.42
N PRO A 87 6.39 12.98 -2.07
CA PRO A 87 7.38 13.38 -3.06
C PRO A 87 7.81 12.22 -3.98
N LEU A 88 8.20 12.56 -5.21
CA LEU A 88 8.63 11.59 -6.22
C LEU A 88 10.12 11.23 -6.07
N GLY A 89 10.48 10.59 -4.95
CA GLY A 89 11.85 10.14 -4.70
C GLY A 89 11.99 9.38 -3.38
N ILE A 90 13.02 8.52 -3.28
CA ILE A 90 13.19 7.57 -2.17
C ILE A 90 13.22 8.28 -0.80
N SER A 91 14.11 9.26 -0.62
CA SER A 91 14.20 10.01 0.64
C SER A 91 12.96 10.86 0.93
N GLY A 92 12.31 11.35 -0.12
CA GLY A 92 11.07 12.11 -0.01
C GLY A 92 9.91 11.25 0.49
N THR A 93 9.83 9.98 0.05
CA THR A 93 8.88 9.01 0.61
C THR A 93 9.11 8.79 2.10
N PHE A 94 10.36 8.67 2.57
CA PHE A 94 10.63 8.55 4.01
C PHE A 94 10.23 9.81 4.78
N ASN A 95 10.48 10.99 4.22
CA ASN A 95 10.04 12.24 4.84
C ASN A 95 8.51 12.29 4.97
N PHE A 96 7.76 11.98 3.90
CA PHE A 96 6.31 11.87 3.94
C PHE A 96 5.84 10.90 5.04
N MET A 97 6.41 9.70 5.10
CA MET A 97 6.02 8.70 6.10
C MET A 97 6.25 9.16 7.56
N LEU A 98 7.35 9.86 7.82
CA LEU A 98 7.68 10.35 9.17
C LEU A 98 6.75 11.50 9.60
N VAL A 99 6.51 12.45 8.70
CA VAL A 99 5.59 13.57 8.96
C VAL A 99 4.16 13.04 9.15
N PHE A 100 3.72 12.13 8.28
CA PHE A 100 2.41 11.49 8.39
C PHE A 100 2.24 10.72 9.71
N GLN A 101 3.30 10.09 10.23
CA GLN A 101 3.27 9.48 11.57
C GLN A 101 3.16 10.53 12.68
N ALA A 102 3.85 11.66 12.56
CA ALA A 102 3.77 12.74 13.53
C ALA A 102 2.34 13.32 13.60
N GLU A 103 1.73 13.61 12.46
CA GLU A 103 0.42 14.26 12.33
C GLU A 103 -0.75 13.31 12.59
N HIS A 104 -0.66 12.05 12.14
CA HIS A 104 -1.81 11.14 12.14
C HIS A 104 -1.67 9.91 13.04
N ASN A 105 -0.49 9.68 13.62
CA ASN A 105 -0.20 8.47 14.41
C ASN A 105 -0.60 7.18 13.67
N ILE A 106 -0.26 7.09 12.37
CA ILE A 106 -0.68 6.02 11.46
C ILE A 106 -0.39 4.61 11.99
N LEU A 107 0.70 4.42 12.75
CA LEU A 107 1.01 3.13 13.36
C LEU A 107 -0.09 2.63 14.32
N MET A 108 -0.88 3.53 14.89
CA MET A 108 -2.02 3.23 15.75
C MET A 108 -3.36 3.20 15.00
N HIS A 109 -3.36 3.31 13.67
CA HIS A 109 -4.57 3.26 12.86
C HIS A 109 -4.87 1.81 12.40
N PRO A 110 -6.05 1.24 12.68
CA PRO A 110 -6.34 -0.17 12.40
C PRO A 110 -6.30 -0.51 10.90
N LEU A 111 -6.70 0.42 10.03
CA LEU A 111 -6.62 0.19 8.58
C LEU A 111 -5.17 0.04 8.07
N HIS A 112 -4.22 0.74 8.68
CA HIS A 112 -2.79 0.58 8.37
C HIS A 112 -2.27 -0.76 8.90
N MET A 113 -2.66 -1.18 10.11
CA MET A 113 -2.31 -2.50 10.67
C MET A 113 -2.81 -3.66 9.78
N LEU A 114 -4.04 -3.55 9.26
CA LEU A 114 -4.58 -4.52 8.30
C LEU A 114 -3.79 -4.55 6.99
N GLY A 115 -3.31 -3.39 6.55
CA GLY A 115 -2.34 -3.25 5.47
C GLY A 115 -1.05 -4.03 5.68
N VAL A 116 -0.40 -3.81 6.84
CA VAL A 116 0.83 -4.50 7.24
C VAL A 116 0.62 -6.02 7.27
N LEU A 117 -0.49 -6.47 7.87
CA LEU A 117 -0.87 -7.88 7.90
C LEU A 117 -1.02 -8.46 6.49
N ALA A 118 -1.57 -7.69 5.56
CA ALA A 118 -1.77 -8.15 4.19
C ALA A 118 -0.49 -8.23 3.37
N VAL A 119 0.44 -7.27 3.49
CA VAL A 119 1.71 -7.32 2.75
C VAL A 119 2.65 -8.38 3.28
N PHE A 120 2.71 -8.56 4.62
CA PHE A 120 3.46 -9.66 5.22
C PHE A 120 2.84 -11.01 4.89
N GLY A 121 1.52 -11.14 5.02
CA GLY A 121 0.83 -12.36 4.61
C GLY A 121 0.96 -12.64 3.11
N GLY A 122 0.88 -11.62 2.25
CA GLY A 122 1.08 -11.76 0.80
C GLY A 122 2.48 -12.29 0.46
N SER A 123 3.51 -11.77 1.15
CA SER A 123 4.90 -12.25 1.01
C SER A 123 5.04 -13.70 1.49
N LEU A 124 4.47 -14.01 2.66
CA LEU A 124 4.43 -15.36 3.22
C LEU A 124 3.75 -16.35 2.27
N PHE A 125 2.56 -16.01 1.77
CA PHE A 125 1.78 -16.89 0.91
C PHE A 125 2.37 -17.03 -0.49
N SER A 126 3.07 -16.01 -1.00
CA SER A 126 3.87 -16.10 -2.23
C SER A 126 4.98 -17.14 -2.07
N ALA A 127 5.77 -17.04 -0.99
CA ALA A 127 6.84 -18.00 -0.70
C ALA A 127 6.30 -19.42 -0.42
N MET A 128 5.21 -19.52 0.34
CA MET A 128 4.53 -20.79 0.63
C MET A 128 4.02 -21.45 -0.66
N HIS A 129 3.31 -20.71 -1.51
CA HIS A 129 2.79 -21.27 -2.77
C HIS A 129 3.93 -21.72 -3.69
N GLY A 130 4.94 -20.87 -3.89
CA GLY A 130 6.11 -21.19 -4.71
C GLY A 130 6.85 -22.45 -4.22
N SER A 131 7.07 -22.57 -2.91
CA SER A 131 7.74 -23.74 -2.32
C SER A 131 6.91 -25.03 -2.40
N LEU A 132 5.59 -24.97 -2.19
CA LEU A 132 4.70 -26.14 -2.29
C LEU A 132 4.57 -26.65 -3.73
N VAL A 133 4.44 -25.75 -4.70
CA VAL A 133 4.43 -26.13 -6.13
C VAL A 133 5.79 -26.73 -6.50
N THR A 134 6.90 -26.05 -6.18
CA THR A 134 8.25 -26.51 -6.54
C THR A 134 8.59 -27.87 -5.93
N SER A 135 8.19 -28.12 -4.69
CA SER A 135 8.45 -29.40 -4.00
C SER A 135 7.62 -30.59 -4.53
N SER A 136 6.61 -30.34 -5.36
CA SER A 136 5.70 -31.36 -5.89
C SER A 136 5.68 -31.45 -7.41
N ILE A 137 6.67 -30.85 -8.09
CA ILE A 137 6.86 -30.98 -9.55
C ILE A 137 7.04 -32.46 -9.91
N ILE A 138 6.33 -32.90 -10.95
CA ILE A 138 6.46 -34.25 -11.48
C ILE A 138 7.81 -34.36 -12.21
N ARG A 139 8.58 -35.41 -11.92
CA ARG A 139 9.88 -35.62 -12.57
C ARG A 139 9.66 -35.85 -14.07
N ALA A 140 10.18 -34.93 -14.88
CA ALA A 140 10.13 -34.96 -16.34
C ALA A 140 11.49 -34.73 -17.02
N THR A 141 12.54 -34.49 -16.24
CA THR A 141 13.94 -34.34 -16.69
C THR A 141 14.86 -35.31 -15.94
N ASP A 142 16.08 -35.47 -16.42
CA ASP A 142 17.14 -36.15 -15.69
C ASP A 142 17.77 -35.22 -14.61
N GLY A 143 18.82 -35.69 -13.94
CA GLY A 143 19.52 -34.95 -12.89
C GLY A 143 20.57 -33.95 -13.38
N GLU A 144 20.85 -33.91 -14.69
CA GLU A 144 21.86 -33.01 -15.29
C GLU A 144 21.21 -31.77 -15.92
N GLU A 145 19.93 -31.86 -16.28
CA GLU A 145 19.15 -30.77 -16.84
C GLU A 145 18.31 -30.01 -15.80
N SER A 146 17.92 -28.76 -16.11
CA SER A 146 17.01 -27.98 -15.28
C SER A 146 15.60 -28.57 -15.30
N SER A 147 14.98 -28.74 -14.12
CA SER A 147 13.59 -29.19 -13.99
C SER A 147 12.58 -28.34 -14.75
N ASN A 148 12.90 -27.07 -15.05
CA ASN A 148 12.04 -26.19 -15.84
C ASN A 148 11.81 -26.71 -17.27
N LEU A 149 12.76 -27.44 -17.85
CA LEU A 149 12.63 -28.02 -19.19
C LEU A 149 11.56 -29.13 -19.25
N GLY A 150 11.17 -29.66 -18.10
CA GLY A 150 10.08 -30.62 -17.95
C GLY A 150 8.70 -30.05 -18.28
N TYR A 151 8.51 -28.73 -18.13
CA TYR A 151 7.29 -28.04 -18.54
C TYR A 151 7.37 -27.58 -20.00
N LYS A 152 6.32 -27.84 -20.78
CA LYS A 152 6.15 -27.34 -22.15
C LYS A 152 5.00 -26.33 -22.19
N PHE A 153 5.27 -25.17 -22.80
CA PHE A 153 4.27 -24.10 -22.92
C PHE A 153 3.03 -24.58 -23.68
N GLY A 154 1.85 -24.46 -23.04
CA GLY A 154 0.57 -24.90 -23.60
C GLY A 154 0.24 -26.39 -23.41
N GLN A 155 1.02 -27.14 -22.62
CA GLN A 155 0.65 -28.52 -22.26
C GLN A 155 -0.67 -28.57 -21.48
N GLU A 156 -1.43 -29.65 -21.67
CA GLU A 156 -2.73 -29.84 -21.03
C GLU A 156 -2.64 -30.40 -19.61
N GLU A 157 -1.60 -31.19 -19.32
CA GLU A 157 -1.41 -31.82 -18.02
C GLU A 157 -0.76 -30.88 -17.00
N GLU A 158 -1.24 -30.93 -15.76
CA GLU A 158 -0.66 -30.19 -14.64
C GLU A 158 0.79 -30.64 -14.36
N THR A 159 1.69 -29.68 -14.15
CA THR A 159 3.13 -29.97 -14.00
C THR A 159 3.55 -30.43 -12.59
N TYR A 160 2.62 -30.43 -11.63
CA TYR A 160 2.88 -30.75 -10.22
C TYR A 160 1.72 -31.53 -9.60
N ASN A 161 2.01 -32.27 -8.53
CA ASN A 161 1.01 -33.07 -7.83
C ASN A 161 0.38 -32.30 -6.65
N ILE A 162 -0.79 -31.70 -6.89
CA ILE A 162 -1.52 -30.95 -5.85
C ILE A 162 -1.92 -31.81 -4.64
N VAL A 163 -2.19 -33.11 -4.83
CA VAL A 163 -2.55 -34.02 -3.73
C VAL A 163 -1.34 -34.26 -2.81
N ALA A 164 -0.14 -34.37 -3.38
CA ALA A 164 1.10 -34.46 -2.62
C ALA A 164 1.38 -33.16 -1.84
N ALA A 165 1.26 -32.00 -2.49
CA ALA A 165 1.41 -30.70 -1.84
C ALA A 165 0.37 -30.49 -0.71
N HIS A 166 -0.90 -30.78 -0.97
CA HIS A 166 -1.97 -30.70 0.04
C HIS A 166 -1.70 -31.66 1.21
N GLY A 167 -1.29 -32.90 0.91
CA GLY A 167 -0.96 -33.90 1.91
C GLY A 167 0.25 -33.52 2.77
N TYR A 168 1.27 -32.88 2.20
CA TYR A 168 2.40 -32.35 2.96
C TYR A 168 1.96 -31.21 3.88
N PHE A 169 1.33 -30.17 3.32
CA PHE A 169 0.96 -28.98 4.09
C PHE A 169 -0.12 -29.26 5.15
N GLY A 170 -1.07 -30.14 4.84
CA GLY A 170 -2.10 -30.58 5.79
C GLY A 170 -1.55 -31.38 6.98
N ARG A 171 -0.39 -32.05 6.81
CA ARG A 171 0.34 -32.69 7.93
C ARG A 171 1.23 -31.72 8.68
N LEU A 172 1.75 -30.69 8.01
CA LEU A 172 2.61 -29.67 8.62
C LEU A 172 1.85 -28.82 9.64
N ILE A 173 0.61 -28.42 9.31
CA ILE A 173 -0.21 -27.54 10.16
C ILE A 173 -1.39 -28.34 10.76
N PHE A 174 -2.45 -28.53 9.98
CA PHE A 174 -3.55 -29.48 10.23
C PHE A 174 -4.40 -29.58 8.95
N GLN A 175 -5.09 -30.70 8.75
CA GLN A 175 -5.68 -31.05 7.45
C GLN A 175 -6.65 -29.99 6.88
N TYR A 176 -7.43 -29.35 7.73
CA TYR A 176 -8.41 -28.33 7.33
C TYR A 176 -7.80 -26.95 7.01
N ALA A 177 -6.54 -26.69 7.36
CA ALA A 177 -5.84 -25.46 7.00
C ALA A 177 -5.29 -25.45 5.57
N SER A 178 -5.32 -26.59 4.88
CA SER A 178 -4.75 -26.75 3.55
C SER A 178 -5.82 -26.69 2.46
N PHE A 179 -5.53 -26.00 1.36
CA PHE A 179 -6.43 -25.95 0.21
C PHE A 179 -6.30 -27.23 -0.61
N ASN A 180 -7.42 -27.94 -0.82
CA ASN A 180 -7.52 -29.06 -1.77
C ASN A 180 -8.12 -28.64 -3.12
N ASN A 181 -8.56 -27.38 -3.24
CA ASN A 181 -9.12 -26.80 -4.46
C ASN A 181 -8.20 -25.67 -4.95
N SER A 182 -7.57 -25.88 -6.11
CA SER A 182 -6.65 -24.91 -6.72
C SER A 182 -7.32 -23.55 -6.98
N ARG A 183 -8.60 -23.51 -7.40
CA ARG A 183 -9.31 -22.25 -7.66
C ARG A 183 -9.50 -21.43 -6.39
N ALA A 184 -9.83 -22.09 -5.28
CA ALA A 184 -9.99 -21.43 -3.99
C ALA A 184 -8.66 -20.90 -3.46
N LEU A 185 -7.59 -21.68 -3.60
CA LEU A 185 -6.22 -21.25 -3.27
C LEU A 185 -5.85 -19.97 -4.03
N HIS A 186 -5.95 -19.97 -5.36
CA HIS A 186 -5.55 -18.82 -6.18
C HIS A 186 -6.46 -17.60 -5.96
N PHE A 187 -7.75 -17.81 -5.68
CA PHE A 187 -8.63 -16.72 -5.25
C PHE A 187 -8.16 -16.10 -3.93
N PHE A 188 -7.79 -16.92 -2.94
CA PHE A 188 -7.25 -16.43 -1.67
C PHE A 188 -5.93 -15.66 -1.87
N LEU A 189 -5.01 -16.20 -2.68
CA LEU A 189 -3.74 -15.55 -3.01
C LEU A 189 -3.93 -14.17 -3.67
N ALA A 190 -4.98 -14.00 -4.47
CA ALA A 190 -5.33 -12.70 -5.03
C ALA A 190 -6.03 -11.80 -4.01
N ALA A 191 -7.03 -12.31 -3.29
CA ALA A 191 -7.89 -11.52 -2.40
C ALA A 191 -7.13 -10.97 -1.18
N TRP A 192 -6.26 -11.77 -0.56
CA TRP A 192 -5.55 -11.39 0.66
C TRP A 192 -4.75 -10.08 0.54
N PRO A 193 -3.79 -9.94 -0.39
CA PRO A 193 -3.04 -8.70 -0.54
C PRO A 193 -3.93 -7.56 -1.07
N VAL A 194 -4.85 -7.83 -2.00
CA VAL A 194 -5.71 -6.79 -2.62
C VAL A 194 -6.58 -6.10 -1.56
N ILE A 195 -7.26 -6.86 -0.70
CA ILE A 195 -8.13 -6.31 0.32
C ILE A 195 -7.34 -5.47 1.32
N GLY A 196 -6.16 -5.93 1.76
CA GLY A 196 -5.37 -5.14 2.72
C GLY A 196 -4.78 -3.87 2.13
N ILE A 197 -4.39 -3.86 0.85
CA ILE A 197 -3.95 -2.64 0.19
C ILE A 197 -5.13 -1.65 0.04
N TRP A 198 -6.34 -2.11 -0.30
CA TRP A 198 -7.53 -1.25 -0.26
C TRP A 198 -7.78 -0.63 1.11
N LEU A 199 -7.65 -1.42 2.18
CA LEU A 199 -7.81 -0.92 3.55
C LEU A 199 -6.74 0.12 3.88
N THR A 200 -5.48 -0.12 3.50
CA THR A 200 -4.39 0.86 3.70
C THR A 200 -4.66 2.17 2.96
N ALA A 201 -5.05 2.07 1.69
CA ALA A 201 -5.43 3.23 0.87
C ALA A 201 -6.58 4.01 1.52
N MET A 202 -7.62 3.30 1.99
CA MET A 202 -8.71 3.89 2.75
C MET A 202 -8.21 4.58 4.02
N GLY A 203 -7.29 3.97 4.76
CA GLY A 203 -6.68 4.58 5.96
C GLY A 203 -6.00 5.91 5.67
N VAL A 204 -5.15 5.97 4.63
CA VAL A 204 -4.53 7.24 4.20
C VAL A 204 -5.60 8.25 3.77
N SER A 205 -6.60 7.80 3.02
CA SER A 205 -7.71 8.65 2.55
C SER A 205 -8.59 9.18 3.69
N THR A 206 -8.74 8.48 4.81
CA THR A 206 -9.50 8.96 5.97
C THR A 206 -8.66 9.88 6.86
N MET A 207 -7.37 9.57 7.04
CA MET A 207 -6.43 10.43 7.76
C MET A 207 -6.19 11.76 7.02
N ALA A 208 -6.36 11.80 5.69
CA ALA A 208 -6.42 13.04 4.92
C ALA A 208 -7.46 14.04 5.46
N PHE A 209 -8.51 13.56 6.12
CA PHE A 209 -9.53 14.38 6.79
C PHE A 209 -9.43 14.32 8.31
N ASN A 210 -8.20 14.10 8.82
CA ASN A 210 -7.82 14.14 10.22
C ASN A 210 -8.55 13.12 11.13
N LEU A 211 -9.07 12.04 10.54
CA LEU A 211 -9.51 10.86 11.30
C LEU A 211 -8.30 9.96 11.58
N ASN A 212 -7.62 10.27 12.68
CA ASN A 212 -6.30 9.75 13.02
C ASN A 212 -6.33 8.37 13.71
N GLY A 213 -5.13 7.80 13.91
CA GLY A 213 -4.95 6.57 14.68
C GLY A 213 -5.40 6.72 16.14
N PHE A 214 -5.54 5.59 16.84
CA PHE A 214 -5.95 5.63 18.25
C PHE A 214 -5.00 6.47 19.10
N ASN A 215 -5.59 7.25 20.02
CA ASN A 215 -4.85 8.02 21.00
C ASN A 215 -5.13 7.46 22.40
N PHE A 216 -4.11 6.83 22.98
CA PHE A 216 -4.15 6.29 24.34
C PHE A 216 -3.18 7.03 25.29
N ASN A 217 -2.86 8.29 24.98
CA ASN A 217 -1.97 9.10 25.81
C ASN A 217 -2.57 9.25 27.21
N GLN A 218 -1.78 8.96 28.23
CA GLN A 218 -2.16 9.05 29.64
C GLN A 218 -3.43 8.28 30.01
N SER A 219 -3.75 7.20 29.29
CA SER A 219 -5.00 6.45 29.47
C SER A 219 -5.03 5.59 30.73
N ILE A 220 -3.89 5.31 31.36
CA ILE A 220 -3.80 4.53 32.60
C ILE A 220 -3.36 5.44 33.74
N LEU A 221 -4.17 5.47 34.81
CA LEU A 221 -3.92 6.22 36.03
C LEU A 221 -3.83 5.26 37.23
N ASP A 222 -2.98 5.58 38.20
CA ASP A 222 -2.98 4.91 39.51
C ASP A 222 -4.18 5.37 40.38
N SER A 223 -4.31 4.80 41.58
CA SER A 223 -5.37 5.16 42.53
C SER A 223 -5.30 6.61 43.04
N GLU A 224 -4.16 7.28 42.88
CA GLU A 224 -3.94 8.68 43.25
C GLU A 224 -4.13 9.64 42.06
N GLY A 225 -4.49 9.11 40.88
CA GLY A 225 -4.67 9.88 39.65
C GLY A 225 -3.36 10.21 38.92
N ARG A 226 -2.23 9.60 39.29
CA ARG A 226 -0.96 9.78 38.58
C ARG A 226 -0.91 8.93 37.32
N VAL A 227 -0.37 9.49 36.25
CA VAL A 227 -0.20 8.78 34.98
C VAL A 227 0.80 7.63 35.12
N ILE A 228 0.40 6.45 34.68
CA ILE A 228 1.28 5.31 34.46
C ILE A 228 1.52 5.19 32.95
N ASN A 229 2.73 5.57 32.52
CA ASN A 229 3.09 5.54 31.11
C ASN A 229 3.03 4.11 30.53
N THR A 230 2.59 4.03 29.30
CA THR A 230 2.52 2.83 28.46
C THR A 230 3.40 3.00 27.21
N TRP A 231 3.46 1.97 26.37
CA TRP A 231 4.12 2.09 25.06
C TRP A 231 3.47 3.14 24.15
N ALA A 232 2.17 3.44 24.32
CA ALA A 232 1.52 4.52 23.58
C ALA A 232 2.10 5.89 23.97
N ASP A 233 2.39 6.10 25.26
CA ASP A 233 3.02 7.34 25.74
C ASP A 233 4.45 7.47 25.21
N ILE A 234 5.21 6.37 25.13
CA ILE A 234 6.56 6.38 24.52
C ILE A 234 6.48 6.71 23.03
N LEU A 235 5.54 6.10 22.29
CA LEU A 235 5.30 6.43 20.88
C LEU A 235 4.93 7.91 20.71
N ASN A 236 4.10 8.45 21.59
CA ASN A 236 3.75 9.87 21.60
C ASN A 236 4.98 10.77 21.79
N ARG A 237 5.97 10.38 22.61
CA ARG A 237 7.24 11.12 22.73
C ARG A 237 8.03 11.13 21.43
N SER A 238 8.01 10.03 20.67
CA SER A 238 8.63 9.97 19.35
C SER A 238 7.91 10.87 18.34
N ASN A 239 6.57 10.86 18.33
CA ASN A 239 5.77 11.72 17.46
C ASN A 239 6.05 13.20 17.76
N LEU A 240 6.08 13.61 19.03
CA LEU A 240 6.44 14.97 19.44
C LEU A 240 7.83 15.38 18.93
N GLY A 241 8.80 14.47 18.93
CA GLY A 241 10.14 14.75 18.39
C GLY A 241 10.14 15.03 16.89
N MET A 242 9.26 14.37 16.13
CA MET A 242 9.06 14.64 14.70
C MET A 242 8.30 15.95 14.49
N GLU A 243 7.21 16.15 15.22
CA GLU A 243 6.33 17.33 15.16
C GLU A 243 7.11 18.63 15.41
N VAL A 244 7.94 18.71 16.44
CA VAL A 244 8.67 19.96 16.73
C VAL A 244 9.83 20.26 15.78
N MET A 245 10.24 19.27 14.95
CA MET A 245 11.39 19.39 14.06
C MET A 245 11.00 19.52 12.57
N HIS A 246 9.85 18.99 12.18
CA HIS A 246 9.38 19.08 10.80
C HIS A 246 9.03 20.53 10.43
N GLU A 247 9.27 20.87 9.16
CA GLU A 247 9.06 22.22 8.62
C GLU A 247 9.49 23.37 9.54
N ARG A 248 10.69 23.26 10.15
CA ARG A 248 11.24 24.14 11.20
C ARG A 248 11.14 25.67 11.02
N ASN A 249 10.85 26.14 9.81
CA ASN A 249 10.74 27.56 9.46
C ASN A 249 9.36 27.96 8.90
N ALA A 250 8.37 27.05 8.90
CA ALA A 250 7.04 27.27 8.31
C ALA A 250 6.00 27.76 9.33
N HIS A 251 6.14 27.36 10.60
CA HIS A 251 5.14 27.60 11.64
C HIS A 251 5.38 28.92 12.41
N ASN A 252 4.37 29.81 12.41
CA ASN A 252 4.37 31.07 13.18
C ASN A 252 3.44 31.02 14.41
N PHE A 253 2.60 29.99 14.49
CA PHE A 253 1.61 29.80 15.53
C PHE A 253 1.87 28.47 16.28
N PRO A 254 1.39 28.32 17.52
CA PRO A 254 1.71 27.16 18.35
C PRO A 254 0.95 25.88 17.98
N LEU A 255 -0.05 25.95 17.10
CA LEU A 255 -0.81 24.80 16.63
C LEU A 255 -0.60 24.66 15.13
N ASP A 256 -0.25 23.44 14.72
CA ASP A 256 -0.22 23.06 13.32
C ASP A 256 -1.62 22.56 12.92
N LEU A 257 -2.35 23.43 12.22
CA LEU A 257 -3.69 23.17 11.72
C LEU A 257 -3.69 23.51 10.23
N ALA A 258 -3.94 22.51 9.38
CA ALA A 258 -4.24 22.73 7.98
C ALA A 258 -5.71 23.18 7.80
N LEU A 259 -5.95 24.02 6.80
CA LEU A 259 -7.29 24.52 6.44
C LEU A 259 -8.19 23.37 5.98
N ILE A 260 -9.38 23.24 6.59
CA ILE A 260 -10.57 22.67 5.93
C ILE A 260 -11.27 23.81 5.19
#